data_AF-A0AAV2BIV0-F1
#
_entry.id   AF-A0AAV2BIV0-F1
#
_cell.length_a   1.000
_cell.length_b   1.000
_cell.length_c   1.000
_cell.angle_alpha   90.00
_cell.angle_beta   90.00
_cell.angle_gamma   90.00
#
_symmetry.space_group_name_H-M   'P 1'
#
loop_
_entity.id
_entity.type
_entity.pdbx_description
1 polymer ?
#
loop_
_entity_poly.entity_id
_entity_poly.type
_entity_poly.pdbx_seq_one_letter_code
_entity_poly.pdbx_strand_id
1 'polypeptide(L)'
;MIFPEPLSPAQTAAIEELKQRTIKDVTPKMREDKYVFYRFLKARNFDLKKAEDMLRKTISWRKEFKVDSMLTDYKPQEVLVKYFPYSLIGFDKEGFPVRYVDFAADEKGIFRSAKKVDLVKYGIFLLEKDSELLKTQSQKLGKPITKVRYICNFAGVTLSKATNKTSSIYYSLMFSVAKTVVATEVLNKFHSISSDKQKEVLLEVIDENELPAFLGGNKTDPDGNPQCNSFIIHARQVPERYFLKKSEKTLAKSPEAKKLIVNRFSKESIFFEIKESDSYLEWEFETKNRDIGFGLYFKESHENDSKPMELLPKQRIDTTFGSEVGIFKCEHKGVYIVVFDNSYSWIYSKELYYKVKITRECENGIRDDTTFRIAE
;
A
#
# COMPACT_ATOMS: atom_id res chain seq x y z
N MET A 1 0.48 18.93 -18.01
CA MET A 1 -0.60 19.15 -17.02
C MET A 1 -0.63 20.65 -16.70
N ILE A 2 -1.81 21.25 -16.62
CA ILE A 2 -2.00 22.67 -16.26
C ILE A 2 -1.85 22.79 -14.73
N PHE A 3 -1.26 23.87 -14.21
CA PHE A 3 -1.18 24.09 -12.77
C PHE A 3 -2.52 24.63 -12.23
N PRO A 4 -2.92 24.27 -11.00
CA PRO A 4 -4.19 24.70 -10.42
C PRO A 4 -4.26 26.21 -10.15
N GLU A 5 -3.11 26.87 -9.99
CA GLU A 5 -2.99 28.30 -9.71
C GLU A 5 -1.84 28.88 -10.55
N PRO A 6 -1.89 30.18 -10.93
CA PRO A 6 -0.74 30.86 -11.53
C PRO A 6 0.48 30.76 -10.62
N LEU A 7 1.61 30.34 -11.16
CA LEU A 7 2.85 30.20 -10.42
C LEU A 7 3.60 31.54 -10.36
N SER A 8 4.11 31.89 -9.19
CA SER A 8 5.05 33.01 -9.08
C SER A 8 6.38 32.66 -9.77
N PRO A 9 7.22 33.66 -10.11
CA PRO A 9 8.55 33.41 -10.65
C PRO A 9 9.40 32.52 -9.72
N ALA A 10 9.32 32.74 -8.41
CA ALA A 10 10.02 31.95 -7.40
C ALA A 10 9.53 30.48 -7.37
N GLN A 11 8.22 30.26 -7.45
CA GLN A 11 7.66 28.90 -7.49
C GLN A 11 8.07 28.17 -8.77
N THR A 12 8.08 28.87 -9.91
CA THR A 12 8.52 28.31 -11.20
C THR A 12 10.00 27.92 -11.16
N ALA A 13 10.85 28.77 -10.59
CA ALA A 13 12.27 28.48 -10.40
C ALA A 13 12.49 27.27 -9.49
N ALA A 14 11.78 27.18 -8.36
CA ALA A 14 11.89 26.05 -7.43
C ALA A 14 11.46 24.72 -8.07
N ILE A 15 10.42 24.72 -8.91
CA ILE A 15 9.98 23.53 -9.66
C ILE A 15 11.08 23.05 -10.62
N GLU A 16 11.67 23.96 -11.39
CA GLU A 16 12.74 23.61 -12.32
C GLU A 16 13.99 23.14 -11.58
N GLU A 17 14.36 23.80 -10.48
CA GLU A 17 15.49 23.38 -9.66
C GLU A 17 15.30 21.97 -9.06
N LEU A 18 14.13 21.69 -8.48
CA LEU A 18 13.82 20.35 -7.96
C LEU A 18 13.89 19.28 -9.06
N LYS A 19 13.37 19.60 -10.25
CA LYS A 19 13.44 18.72 -11.41
C LYS A 19 14.88 18.43 -11.82
N GLN A 20 15.75 19.45 -11.89
CA GLN A 20 17.16 19.27 -12.24
C GLN A 20 17.90 18.44 -11.20
N ARG A 21 17.70 18.70 -9.91
CA ARG A 21 18.32 17.94 -8.82
C ARG A 21 17.96 16.45 -8.84
N THR A 22 16.75 16.11 -9.28
CA THR A 22 16.22 14.74 -9.25
C THR A 22 16.16 14.07 -10.64
N ILE A 23 16.70 14.71 -11.69
CA ILE A 23 16.52 14.28 -13.09
C ILE A 23 17.01 12.85 -13.36
N LYS A 24 18.10 12.45 -12.68
CA LYS A 24 18.70 11.10 -12.81
C LYS A 24 17.88 10.02 -12.11
N ASP A 25 17.05 10.40 -11.15
CA ASP A 25 16.32 9.46 -10.28
C ASP A 25 14.91 9.16 -10.81
N VAL A 26 14.25 10.18 -11.38
CA VAL A 26 12.88 10.10 -11.91
C VAL A 26 12.79 9.33 -13.23
N THR A 27 11.67 8.62 -13.43
CA THR A 27 11.39 7.93 -14.70
C THR A 27 11.00 8.89 -15.82
N PRO A 28 11.08 8.49 -17.11
CA PRO A 28 10.66 9.34 -18.23
C PRO A 28 9.23 9.90 -18.05
N LYS A 29 8.29 9.03 -17.65
CA LYS A 29 6.89 9.41 -17.35
C LYS A 29 6.77 10.47 -16.26
N MET A 30 7.63 10.42 -15.24
CA MET A 30 7.66 11.45 -14.18
C MET A 30 8.29 12.76 -14.66
N ARG A 31 9.31 12.71 -15.54
CA ARG A 31 9.97 13.92 -16.08
C ARG A 31 9.01 14.78 -16.90
N GLU A 32 8.10 14.15 -17.61
CA GLU A 32 7.07 14.80 -18.43
C GLU A 32 5.96 15.43 -17.58
N ASP A 33 5.74 14.89 -16.38
CA ASP A 33 4.70 15.34 -15.46
C ASP A 33 5.19 16.50 -14.57
N LYS A 34 5.16 17.73 -15.11
CA LYS A 34 5.52 18.95 -14.35
C LYS A 34 4.75 19.10 -13.03
N TYR A 35 3.56 18.51 -12.91
CA TYR A 35 2.76 18.58 -11.69
C TYR A 35 3.37 17.76 -10.55
N VAL A 36 4.17 16.72 -10.86
CA VAL A 36 4.84 15.90 -9.85
C VAL A 36 5.76 16.75 -8.98
N PHE A 37 6.57 17.64 -9.55
CA PHE A 37 7.50 18.48 -8.80
C PHE A 37 6.76 19.53 -7.98
N TYR A 38 5.74 20.16 -8.56
CA TYR A 38 4.89 21.12 -7.87
C TYR A 38 4.22 20.53 -6.63
N ARG A 39 3.64 19.32 -6.69
CA ARG A 39 2.93 18.75 -5.53
C ARG A 39 3.87 18.44 -4.35
N PHE A 40 5.10 18.01 -4.62
CA PHE A 40 6.09 17.76 -3.56
C PHE A 40 6.56 19.07 -2.91
N LEU A 41 6.77 20.12 -3.72
CA LEU A 41 7.04 21.46 -3.21
C LEU A 41 5.87 22.01 -2.40
N LYS A 42 4.64 21.99 -2.94
CA LYS A 42 3.44 22.47 -2.26
C LYS A 42 3.26 21.75 -0.91
N ALA A 43 3.43 20.43 -0.86
CA ALA A 43 3.32 19.64 0.37
C ALA A 43 4.38 19.95 1.43
N ARG A 44 5.43 20.69 1.09
CA ARG A 44 6.50 21.12 1.99
C ARG A 44 6.64 22.64 2.02
N ASN A 45 5.58 23.38 1.71
CA ASN A 45 5.57 24.84 1.70
C ASN A 45 6.71 25.44 0.85
N PHE A 46 7.01 24.81 -0.28
CA PHE A 46 8.12 25.13 -1.18
C PHE A 46 9.52 25.07 -0.55
N ASP A 47 9.69 24.36 0.57
CA ASP A 47 11.00 23.98 1.11
C ASP A 47 11.66 22.95 0.17
N LEU A 48 12.63 23.42 -0.62
CA LEU A 48 13.26 22.63 -1.67
C LEU A 48 13.94 21.37 -1.13
N LYS A 49 14.63 21.46 0.01
CA LYS A 49 15.36 20.32 0.58
C LYS A 49 14.39 19.26 1.09
N LYS A 50 13.35 19.65 1.84
CA LYS A 50 12.33 18.71 2.32
C LYS A 50 11.52 18.09 1.17
N ALA A 51 11.25 18.86 0.12
CA ALA A 51 10.56 18.36 -1.08
C ALA A 51 11.42 17.34 -1.84
N GLU A 52 12.71 17.62 -2.00
CA GLU A 52 13.68 16.71 -2.62
C GLU A 52 13.79 15.39 -1.85
N ASP A 53 13.99 15.45 -0.53
CA ASP A 53 14.10 14.26 0.32
C ASP A 53 12.81 13.41 0.23
N MET A 54 11.64 14.05 0.24
CA MET A 54 10.36 13.35 0.09
C MET A 54 10.17 12.73 -1.31
N LEU A 55 10.58 13.43 -2.37
CA LEU A 55 10.49 12.93 -3.74
C LEU A 55 11.41 11.72 -3.95
N ARG A 56 12.67 11.78 -3.48
CA ARG A 56 13.63 10.67 -3.56
C ARG A 56 13.13 9.41 -2.84
N LYS A 57 12.59 9.58 -1.63
CA LYS A 57 11.93 8.49 -0.88
C LYS A 57 10.78 7.88 -1.67
N THR A 58 9.95 8.72 -2.29
CA THR A 58 8.85 8.24 -3.13
C THR A 58 9.34 7.48 -4.37
N ILE A 59 10.41 7.96 -5.02
CA ILE A 59 11.02 7.27 -6.18
C ILE A 59 11.54 5.89 -5.78
N SER A 60 12.25 5.81 -4.64
CA SER A 60 12.75 4.54 -4.10
C SER A 60 11.61 3.55 -3.86
N TRP A 61 10.56 3.99 -3.16
CA TRP A 61 9.36 3.20 -2.91
C TRP A 61 8.65 2.76 -4.20
N ARG A 62 8.55 3.63 -5.21
CA ARG A 62 7.95 3.28 -6.50
C ARG A 62 8.71 2.18 -7.21
N LYS A 63 10.05 2.20 -7.15
CA LYS A 63 10.91 1.15 -7.72
C LYS A 63 10.72 -0.17 -6.99
N GLU A 64 10.72 -0.12 -5.66
CA GLU A 64 10.49 -1.29 -4.80
C GLU A 64 9.15 -1.98 -5.12
N PHE A 65 8.06 -1.21 -5.17
CA PHE A 65 6.72 -1.73 -5.38
C PHE A 65 6.38 -1.94 -6.87
N LYS A 66 7.34 -1.75 -7.78
CA LYS A 66 7.15 -1.78 -9.24
C LYS A 66 5.92 -0.99 -9.69
N VAL A 67 5.73 0.18 -9.09
CA VAL A 67 4.48 0.96 -9.23
C VAL A 67 4.28 1.44 -10.67
N ASP A 68 5.38 1.75 -11.37
CA ASP A 68 5.32 2.28 -12.73
C ASP A 68 4.77 1.28 -13.76
N SER A 69 4.88 -0.03 -13.51
CA SER A 69 4.29 -1.10 -14.33
C SER A 69 3.06 -1.75 -13.68
N MET A 70 2.59 -1.25 -12.54
CA MET A 70 1.46 -1.82 -11.80
C MET A 70 0.19 -1.93 -12.63
N LEU A 71 -0.12 -0.94 -13.48
CA LEU A 71 -1.34 -0.96 -14.30
C LEU A 71 -1.28 -1.97 -15.46
N THR A 72 -0.09 -2.45 -15.84
CA THR A 72 0.10 -3.41 -16.92
C THR A 72 0.34 -4.82 -16.40
N ASP A 73 1.17 -4.97 -15.36
CA ASP A 73 1.72 -6.26 -14.96
C ASP A 73 0.91 -6.92 -13.84
N TYR A 74 0.27 -6.11 -12.99
CA TYR A 74 -0.48 -6.62 -11.85
C TYR A 74 -1.91 -6.99 -12.24
N LYS A 75 -2.27 -8.25 -11.96
CA LYS A 75 -3.65 -8.75 -12.09
C LYS A 75 -4.32 -8.80 -10.72
N PRO A 76 -5.32 -7.94 -10.45
CA PRO A 76 -6.06 -7.99 -9.19
C PRO A 76 -6.73 -9.34 -8.93
N GLN A 77 -6.73 -9.77 -7.67
CA GLN A 77 -7.45 -10.97 -7.24
C GLN A 77 -8.96 -10.73 -7.32
N GLU A 78 -9.70 -11.74 -7.78
CA GLU A 78 -11.15 -11.66 -7.97
C GLU A 78 -11.90 -11.20 -6.70
N VAL A 79 -11.49 -11.70 -5.53
CA VAL A 79 -12.11 -11.31 -4.26
C VAL A 79 -11.93 -9.82 -3.95
N LEU A 80 -10.78 -9.23 -4.30
CA LEU A 80 -10.54 -7.80 -4.09
C LEU A 80 -11.36 -6.96 -5.05
N VAL A 81 -11.46 -7.38 -6.32
CA VAL A 81 -12.29 -6.71 -7.32
C VAL A 81 -13.78 -6.74 -6.94
N LYS A 82 -14.25 -7.84 -6.35
CA LYS A 82 -15.69 -8.03 -6.05
C LYS A 82 -16.15 -7.51 -4.69
N TYR A 83 -15.24 -7.33 -3.73
CA TYR A 83 -15.62 -7.07 -2.33
C TYR A 83 -14.87 -5.88 -1.69
N PHE A 84 -13.81 -5.36 -2.29
CA PHE A 84 -13.14 -4.18 -1.76
C PHE A 84 -13.94 -2.91 -2.13
N PRO A 85 -14.47 -2.15 -1.14
CA PRO A 85 -15.49 -1.13 -1.32
C PRO A 85 -14.90 0.20 -1.79
N TYR A 86 -14.42 0.24 -3.04
CA TYR A 86 -13.81 1.43 -3.63
C TYR A 86 -14.30 1.62 -5.07
N SER A 87 -15.42 2.33 -5.23
CA SER A 87 -16.17 2.39 -6.49
C SER A 87 -16.08 3.79 -7.12
N LEU A 88 -15.79 3.89 -8.41
CA LEU A 88 -15.97 5.14 -9.15
C LEU A 88 -17.45 5.25 -9.52
N ILE A 89 -18.13 6.30 -9.05
CA ILE A 89 -19.57 6.47 -9.33
C ILE A 89 -19.84 7.51 -10.42
N GLY A 90 -18.88 8.39 -10.71
CA GLY A 90 -19.02 9.43 -11.73
C GLY A 90 -18.05 10.58 -11.50
N PHE A 91 -18.44 11.75 -11.99
CA PHE A 91 -17.71 13.00 -11.78
C PHE A 91 -18.64 14.03 -11.15
N ASP A 92 -18.06 14.96 -10.39
CA ASP A 92 -18.81 16.07 -9.85
C ASP A 92 -19.01 17.20 -10.88
N LYS A 93 -19.74 18.26 -10.49
CA LYS A 93 -20.00 19.43 -11.36
C LYS A 93 -18.73 20.16 -11.79
N GLU A 94 -17.63 20.01 -11.05
CA GLU A 94 -16.33 20.58 -11.39
C GLU A 94 -15.48 19.62 -12.24
N GLY A 95 -15.93 18.38 -12.46
CA GLY A 95 -15.23 17.35 -13.21
C GLY A 95 -14.26 16.49 -12.38
N PHE A 96 -14.26 16.60 -11.04
CA PHE A 96 -13.46 15.72 -10.19
C PHE A 96 -14.09 14.33 -10.07
N PRO A 97 -13.30 13.25 -10.14
CA PRO A 97 -13.80 11.90 -9.91
C PRO A 97 -14.45 11.77 -8.54
N VAL A 98 -15.57 11.06 -8.49
CA VAL A 98 -16.29 10.76 -7.24
C VAL A 98 -16.16 9.29 -6.91
N ARG A 99 -15.56 8.99 -5.77
CA ARG A 99 -15.41 7.64 -5.21
C ARG A 99 -16.46 7.40 -4.13
N TYR A 100 -17.18 6.30 -4.22
CA TYR A 100 -18.03 5.79 -3.14
C TYR A 100 -17.28 4.71 -2.37
N VAL A 101 -17.28 4.86 -1.05
CA VAL A 101 -16.60 3.95 -0.11
C VAL A 101 -17.59 3.51 0.96
N ASP A 102 -17.84 2.20 1.02
CA ASP A 102 -18.73 1.59 2.00
C ASP A 102 -17.93 1.00 3.18
N PHE A 103 -17.99 1.67 4.33
CA PHE A 103 -17.29 1.26 5.54
C PHE A 103 -17.96 0.07 6.25
N ALA A 104 -19.16 -0.34 5.84
CA ALA A 104 -19.81 -1.55 6.35
C ALA A 104 -19.24 -2.85 5.76
N ALA A 105 -18.33 -2.79 4.78
CA ALA A 105 -17.74 -3.95 4.11
C ALA A 105 -17.15 -5.02 5.04
N ASP A 106 -17.19 -6.29 4.62
CA ASP A 106 -16.65 -7.44 5.37
C ASP A 106 -15.12 -7.50 5.32
N GLU A 107 -14.48 -6.59 6.04
CA GLU A 107 -13.03 -6.51 6.20
C GLU A 107 -12.42 -7.83 6.66
N LYS A 108 -13.06 -8.55 7.59
CA LYS A 108 -12.56 -9.83 8.11
C LYS A 108 -12.56 -10.89 7.02
N GLY A 109 -13.62 -10.97 6.24
CA GLY A 109 -13.69 -11.82 5.05
C GLY A 109 -12.60 -11.47 4.03
N ILE A 110 -12.38 -10.18 3.77
CA ILE A 110 -11.31 -9.70 2.86
C ILE A 110 -9.93 -10.13 3.38
N PHE A 111 -9.60 -9.89 4.66
CA PHE A 111 -8.31 -10.30 5.24
C PHE A 111 -8.11 -11.81 5.32
N ARG A 112 -9.20 -12.59 5.38
CA ARG A 112 -9.14 -14.06 5.28
C ARG A 112 -8.97 -14.54 3.85
N SER A 113 -9.27 -13.71 2.85
CA SER A 113 -9.28 -14.10 1.43
C SER A 113 -8.07 -13.64 0.64
N ALA A 114 -7.29 -12.68 1.17
CA ALA A 114 -6.12 -12.14 0.50
C ALA A 114 -4.97 -11.95 1.49
N LYS A 115 -3.73 -12.15 1.03
CA LYS A 115 -2.55 -11.85 1.85
C LYS A 115 -2.47 -10.34 2.05
N LYS A 116 -1.83 -9.92 3.15
CA LYS A 116 -1.62 -8.49 3.45
C LYS A 116 -0.90 -7.76 2.31
N VAL A 117 0.08 -8.41 1.70
CA VAL A 117 0.81 -7.86 0.55
C VAL A 117 -0.09 -7.62 -0.66
N ASP A 118 -1.03 -8.53 -0.93
CA ASP A 118 -1.97 -8.40 -2.05
C ASP A 118 -2.95 -7.25 -1.82
N LEU A 119 -3.38 -7.05 -0.56
CA LEU A 119 -4.19 -5.89 -0.18
C LEU A 119 -3.45 -4.58 -0.41
N VAL A 120 -2.16 -4.52 -0.04
CA VAL A 120 -1.32 -3.33 -0.27
C VAL A 120 -1.12 -3.09 -1.77
N LYS A 121 -0.76 -4.12 -2.55
CA LYS A 121 -0.62 -4.03 -4.02
C LYS A 121 -1.93 -3.55 -4.65
N TYR A 122 -3.07 -4.09 -4.23
CA TYR A 122 -4.38 -3.68 -4.75
C TYR A 122 -4.72 -2.22 -4.41
N GLY A 123 -4.42 -1.77 -3.19
CA GLY A 123 -4.55 -0.36 -2.82
C GLY A 123 -3.71 0.55 -3.71
N ILE A 124 -2.43 0.21 -3.95
CA ILE A 124 -1.55 0.97 -4.86
C ILE A 124 -2.11 0.97 -6.28
N PHE A 125 -2.59 -0.17 -6.77
CA PHE A 125 -3.23 -0.29 -8.08
C PHE A 125 -4.43 0.66 -8.22
N LEU A 126 -5.31 0.72 -7.22
CA LEU A 126 -6.45 1.66 -7.22
C LEU A 126 -6.00 3.12 -7.28
N LEU A 127 -4.95 3.48 -6.53
CA LEU A 127 -4.39 4.84 -6.52
C LEU A 127 -3.73 5.22 -7.86
N GLU A 128 -3.04 4.29 -8.51
CA GLU A 128 -2.48 4.54 -9.84
C GLU A 128 -3.60 4.69 -10.89
N LYS A 129 -4.71 3.92 -10.77
CA LYS A 129 -5.90 4.14 -11.61
C LYS A 129 -6.52 5.51 -11.40
N ASP A 130 -6.60 5.99 -10.16
CA ASP A 130 -7.05 7.36 -9.88
C ASP A 130 -6.10 8.41 -10.47
N SER A 131 -4.79 8.20 -10.35
CA SER A 131 -3.78 9.09 -10.94
C SER A 131 -3.93 9.20 -12.46
N GLU A 132 -4.16 8.08 -13.15
CA GLU A 132 -4.45 8.07 -14.58
C GLU A 132 -5.78 8.75 -14.91
N LEU A 133 -6.82 8.47 -14.14
CA LEU A 133 -8.14 9.09 -14.31
C LEU A 133 -8.09 10.61 -14.18
N LEU A 134 -7.38 11.14 -13.18
CA LEU A 134 -7.16 12.57 -13.00
C LEU A 134 -6.44 13.19 -14.21
N LYS A 135 -5.44 12.50 -14.77
CA LYS A 135 -4.70 12.95 -15.96
C LYS A 135 -5.59 13.00 -17.19
N THR A 136 -6.28 11.92 -17.49
CA THR A 136 -7.18 11.83 -18.65
C THR A 136 -8.33 12.83 -18.54
N GLN A 137 -8.90 12.99 -17.34
CA GLN A 137 -9.96 13.98 -17.11
C GLN A 137 -9.46 15.41 -17.23
N SER A 138 -8.23 15.70 -16.77
CA SER A 138 -7.60 17.02 -16.97
C SER A 138 -7.41 17.35 -18.45
N GLN A 139 -6.97 16.38 -19.24
CA GLN A 139 -6.81 16.54 -20.69
C GLN A 139 -8.16 16.76 -21.37
N LYS A 140 -9.16 15.92 -21.04
CA LYS A 140 -10.52 16.00 -21.60
C LYS A 140 -11.18 17.35 -21.35
N LEU A 141 -11.02 17.92 -20.14
CA LEU A 141 -11.68 19.17 -19.76
C LEU A 141 -10.82 20.42 -20.01
N GLY A 142 -9.58 20.27 -20.47
CA GLY A 142 -8.65 21.39 -20.68
C GLY A 142 -8.34 22.19 -19.40
N LYS A 143 -8.55 21.60 -18.22
CA LYS A 143 -8.37 22.25 -16.91
C LYS A 143 -7.76 21.29 -15.89
N PRO A 144 -7.08 21.78 -14.84
CA PRO A 144 -6.44 20.91 -13.85
C PRO A 144 -7.47 20.16 -12.99
N ILE A 145 -7.45 18.84 -13.07
CA ILE A 145 -8.21 17.93 -12.20
C ILE A 145 -7.22 17.25 -11.25
N THR A 146 -7.22 17.68 -9.99
CA THR A 146 -6.14 17.40 -9.03
C THR A 146 -6.60 16.74 -7.74
N LYS A 147 -7.92 16.62 -7.52
CA LYS A 147 -8.53 16.00 -6.34
C LYS A 147 -9.55 14.94 -6.73
N VAL A 148 -9.77 14.00 -5.84
CA VAL A 148 -10.85 13.00 -5.88
C VAL A 148 -11.80 13.32 -4.74
N ARG A 149 -13.11 13.28 -4.98
CA ARG A 149 -14.13 13.44 -3.94
C ARG A 149 -14.55 12.07 -3.43
N TYR A 150 -14.68 11.93 -2.12
CA TYR A 150 -15.08 10.68 -1.48
C TYR A 150 -16.46 10.84 -0.83
N ILE A 151 -17.37 9.92 -1.14
CA ILE A 151 -18.61 9.69 -0.40
C ILE A 151 -18.37 8.46 0.46
N CYS A 152 -18.28 8.66 1.78
CA CYS A 152 -18.00 7.62 2.75
C CYS A 152 -19.29 7.21 3.45
N ASN A 153 -19.82 6.03 3.15
CA ASN A 153 -20.97 5.48 3.85
C ASN A 153 -20.51 4.79 5.14
N PHE A 154 -20.98 5.29 6.29
CA PHE A 154 -20.74 4.71 7.61
C PHE A 154 -21.96 3.99 8.19
N ALA A 155 -23.09 3.91 7.47
CA ALA A 155 -24.26 3.19 7.94
C ALA A 155 -23.90 1.72 8.19
N GLY A 156 -24.29 1.18 9.36
CA GLY A 156 -23.96 -0.20 9.74
C GLY A 156 -22.55 -0.40 10.32
N VAL A 157 -21.74 0.65 10.46
CA VAL A 157 -20.47 0.57 11.20
C VAL A 157 -20.75 0.57 12.71
N THR A 158 -20.39 -0.52 13.39
CA THR A 158 -20.52 -0.63 14.85
C THR A 158 -19.30 -0.07 15.58
N LEU A 159 -19.45 0.33 16.84
CA LEU A 159 -18.32 0.80 17.66
C LEU A 159 -17.22 -0.26 17.82
N SER A 160 -17.64 -1.54 17.94
CA SER A 160 -16.71 -2.67 17.98
C SER A 160 -15.89 -2.78 16.70
N LYS A 161 -16.51 -2.50 15.54
CA LYS A 161 -15.82 -2.44 14.25
C LYS A 161 -14.88 -1.24 14.16
N ALA A 162 -15.36 -0.05 14.51
CA ALA A 162 -14.57 1.18 14.44
C ALA A 162 -13.30 1.16 15.32
N THR A 163 -13.35 0.44 16.45
CA THR A 163 -12.23 0.34 17.42
C THR A 163 -11.34 -0.88 17.19
N ASN A 164 -11.65 -1.74 16.21
CA ASN A 164 -10.88 -2.95 15.94
C ASN A 164 -9.56 -2.64 15.19
N LYS A 165 -8.47 -3.28 15.62
CA LYS A 165 -7.14 -3.11 15.02
C LYS A 165 -7.07 -3.48 13.53
N THR A 166 -7.82 -4.51 13.11
CA THR A 166 -7.92 -4.94 11.72
C THR A 166 -8.61 -3.89 10.87
N SER A 167 -9.70 -3.30 11.36
CA SER A 167 -10.41 -2.19 10.71
C SER A 167 -9.54 -0.94 10.64
N SER A 168 -8.72 -0.66 11.66
CA SER A 168 -7.73 0.44 11.61
C SER A 168 -6.69 0.26 10.49
N ILE A 169 -6.20 -0.96 10.23
CA ILE A 169 -5.30 -1.23 9.10
C ILE A 169 -6.04 -1.10 7.78
N TYR A 170 -7.28 -1.59 7.71
CA TYR A 170 -8.15 -1.49 6.54
C TYR A 170 -8.44 -0.04 6.17
N TYR A 171 -8.88 0.76 7.14
CA TYR A 171 -9.07 2.19 6.99
C TYR A 171 -7.74 2.87 6.69
N SER A 172 -6.64 2.46 7.31
CA SER A 172 -5.32 2.96 6.95
C SER A 172 -4.88 2.57 5.54
N LEU A 173 -5.42 1.51 4.92
CA LEU A 173 -5.15 1.16 3.52
C LEU A 173 -6.02 2.00 2.58
N MET A 174 -7.31 2.14 2.91
CA MET A 174 -8.26 3.01 2.22
C MET A 174 -7.85 4.49 2.28
N PHE A 175 -7.29 4.90 3.41
CA PHE A 175 -6.74 6.23 3.67
C PHE A 175 -5.20 6.23 3.63
N SER A 176 -4.50 5.23 3.08
CA SER A 176 -3.02 5.15 3.16
C SER A 176 -2.29 6.26 2.43
N VAL A 177 -3.02 7.03 1.62
CA VAL A 177 -2.60 8.33 1.06
C VAL A 177 -2.36 9.38 2.18
N ALA A 178 -2.93 9.20 3.37
CA ALA A 178 -2.92 10.18 4.46
C ALA A 178 -1.63 10.22 5.29
N LYS A 179 -0.71 9.24 5.16
CA LYS A 179 0.52 9.23 6.00
C LYS A 179 1.76 9.81 5.35
N THR A 180 1.91 9.78 4.03
CA THR A 180 2.99 10.50 3.35
C THR A 180 2.64 11.96 3.10
N VAL A 181 1.35 12.29 3.08
CA VAL A 181 0.82 13.65 2.95
C VAL A 181 -0.41 13.80 3.87
N VAL A 182 -0.19 14.43 5.03
CA VAL A 182 -1.16 15.30 5.73
C VAL A 182 -2.27 14.60 6.54
N ALA A 183 -2.00 14.41 7.84
CA ALA A 183 -3.01 13.95 8.81
C ALA A 183 -3.91 15.07 9.35
N THR A 184 -3.51 16.35 9.33
CA THR A 184 -4.31 17.44 9.93
C THR A 184 -5.23 18.14 8.94
N GLU A 185 -4.76 18.44 7.73
CA GLU A 185 -5.56 19.18 6.73
C GLU A 185 -6.62 18.30 6.04
N VAL A 186 -6.41 16.98 6.02
CA VAL A 186 -7.40 16.02 5.49
C VAL A 186 -8.57 15.89 6.47
N LEU A 187 -8.32 15.91 7.79
CA LEU A 187 -9.38 15.89 8.80
C LEU A 187 -10.30 17.13 8.70
N ASN A 188 -9.73 18.31 8.44
CA ASN A 188 -10.51 19.54 8.25
C ASN A 188 -11.39 19.54 6.99
N LYS A 189 -11.24 18.55 6.10
CA LYS A 189 -12.02 18.43 4.85
C LYS A 189 -13.17 17.43 4.97
N PHE A 190 -13.29 16.71 6.09
CA PHE A 190 -14.43 15.83 6.35
C PHE A 190 -15.64 16.64 6.77
N HIS A 191 -16.73 16.48 6.02
CA HIS A 191 -18.02 17.04 6.34
C HIS A 191 -18.94 15.87 6.67
N SER A 192 -19.38 15.79 7.93
CA SER A 192 -20.40 14.81 8.32
C SER A 192 -21.75 15.30 7.81
N ILE A 193 -22.46 14.44 7.08
CA ILE A 193 -23.77 14.77 6.52
C ILE A 193 -24.78 13.85 7.18
N SER A 194 -25.85 14.43 7.74
CA SER A 194 -26.97 13.66 8.29
C SER A 194 -27.82 13.04 7.18
N SER A 195 -28.45 11.89 7.45
CA SER A 195 -29.20 11.13 6.43
C SER A 195 -30.32 11.93 5.77
N ASP A 196 -30.98 12.82 6.51
CA ASP A 196 -32.07 13.68 6.05
C ASP A 196 -31.61 14.77 5.07
N LYS A 197 -30.36 15.24 5.17
CA LYS A 197 -29.77 16.28 4.30
C LYS A 197 -28.88 15.72 3.21
N GLN A 198 -28.67 14.40 3.18
CA GLN A 198 -27.75 13.74 2.26
C GLN A 198 -28.03 14.10 0.81
N LYS A 199 -29.28 14.02 0.37
CA LYS A 199 -29.68 14.33 -1.01
C LYS A 199 -29.33 15.76 -1.37
N GLU A 200 -29.74 16.72 -0.53
CA GLU A 200 -29.54 18.16 -0.76
C GLU A 200 -28.05 18.49 -0.91
N VAL A 201 -27.24 18.07 0.07
CA VAL A 201 -25.79 18.36 0.09
C VAL A 201 -25.05 17.69 -1.07
N LEU A 202 -25.41 16.45 -1.44
CA LEU A 202 -24.76 15.78 -2.57
C LEU A 202 -25.14 16.41 -3.91
N LEU A 203 -26.39 16.85 -4.09
CA LEU A 203 -26.86 17.52 -5.30
C LEU A 203 -26.34 18.95 -5.46
N GLU A 204 -25.88 19.62 -4.38
CA GLU A 204 -25.15 20.88 -4.51
C GLU A 204 -23.87 20.68 -5.34
N VAL A 205 -23.21 19.54 -5.17
CA VAL A 205 -21.85 19.32 -5.66
C VAL A 205 -21.74 18.33 -6.82
N ILE A 206 -22.70 17.42 -6.99
CA ILE A 206 -22.76 16.40 -8.06
C ILE A 206 -24.04 16.60 -8.86
N ASP A 207 -23.98 16.42 -10.19
CA ASP A 207 -25.17 16.46 -11.05
C ASP A 207 -26.14 15.33 -10.71
N GLU A 208 -27.45 15.59 -10.78
CA GLU A 208 -28.48 14.59 -10.46
C GLU A 208 -28.36 13.33 -11.32
N ASN A 209 -27.94 13.45 -12.58
CA ASN A 209 -27.79 12.32 -13.51
C ASN A 209 -26.46 11.58 -13.34
N GLU A 210 -25.51 12.17 -12.61
CA GLU A 210 -24.25 11.52 -12.22
C GLU A 210 -24.32 10.86 -10.84
N LEU A 211 -25.27 11.28 -9.99
CA LEU A 211 -25.46 10.76 -8.64
C LEU A 211 -26.36 9.50 -8.65
N PRO A 212 -25.91 8.36 -8.06
CA PRO A 212 -26.75 7.18 -7.88
C PRO A 212 -28.09 7.45 -7.19
N ALA A 213 -29.14 6.77 -7.65
CA ALA A 213 -30.50 6.96 -7.14
C ALA A 213 -30.63 6.70 -5.65
N PHE A 214 -29.95 5.67 -5.12
CA PHE A 214 -29.95 5.40 -3.67
C PHE A 214 -29.26 6.50 -2.82
N LEU A 215 -28.49 7.40 -3.44
CA LEU A 215 -27.89 8.58 -2.80
C LEU A 215 -28.71 9.86 -3.03
N GLY A 216 -29.84 9.78 -3.74
CA GLY A 216 -30.76 10.89 -4.00
C GLY A 216 -30.71 11.50 -5.40
N GLY A 217 -29.95 10.92 -6.34
CA GLY A 217 -29.93 11.32 -7.75
C GLY A 217 -30.83 10.47 -8.66
N ASN A 218 -30.49 10.42 -9.96
CA ASN A 218 -31.22 9.73 -11.03
C ASN A 218 -30.42 8.58 -11.65
N LYS A 219 -29.13 8.44 -11.35
CA LYS A 219 -28.27 7.43 -11.99
C LYS A 219 -28.63 6.02 -11.51
N THR A 220 -28.80 5.11 -12.45
CA THR A 220 -29.14 3.70 -12.21
C THR A 220 -28.24 2.81 -13.09
N ASP A 221 -28.26 1.49 -12.84
CA ASP A 221 -27.74 0.51 -13.80
C ASP A 221 -28.57 0.52 -15.10
N PRO A 222 -28.08 -0.04 -16.22
CA PRO A 222 -28.84 -0.14 -17.47
C PRO A 222 -30.20 -0.86 -17.35
N ASP A 223 -30.37 -1.71 -16.34
CA ASP A 223 -31.63 -2.41 -16.03
C ASP A 223 -32.56 -1.62 -15.09
N GLY A 224 -32.19 -0.38 -14.74
CA GLY A 224 -32.94 0.49 -13.84
C GLY A 224 -32.68 0.24 -12.34
N ASN A 225 -31.75 -0.63 -11.97
CA ASN A 225 -31.45 -0.90 -10.57
C ASN A 225 -30.88 0.37 -9.87
N PRO A 226 -31.57 0.90 -8.84
CA PRO A 226 -31.15 2.14 -8.16
C PRO A 226 -29.91 1.97 -7.28
N GLN A 227 -29.49 0.73 -7.00
CA GLN A 227 -28.28 0.43 -6.25
C GLN A 227 -27.02 0.47 -7.12
N CYS A 228 -27.13 0.51 -8.45
CA CYS A 228 -25.98 0.61 -9.34
C CYS A 228 -24.92 -0.51 -9.14
N ASN A 229 -25.36 -1.75 -8.95
CA ASN A 229 -24.50 -2.90 -8.63
C ASN A 229 -23.50 -3.24 -9.75
N SER A 230 -23.68 -2.73 -10.98
CA SER A 230 -22.73 -2.96 -12.06
C SER A 230 -21.41 -2.19 -11.89
N PHE A 231 -21.41 -1.09 -11.14
CA PHE A 231 -20.23 -0.26 -10.88
C PHE A 231 -20.02 0.11 -9.41
N ILE A 232 -20.95 -0.25 -8.51
CA ILE A 232 -20.83 -0.02 -7.06
C ILE A 232 -20.71 -1.34 -6.30
N ILE A 233 -19.68 -1.41 -5.47
CA ILE A 233 -19.43 -2.50 -4.53
C ILE A 233 -20.03 -2.11 -3.18
N HIS A 234 -21.24 -2.59 -2.93
CA HIS A 234 -21.92 -2.47 -1.63
C HIS A 234 -21.38 -3.47 -0.61
N ALA A 235 -21.44 -3.10 0.67
CA ALA A 235 -21.07 -3.99 1.75
C ALA A 235 -21.88 -5.30 1.73
N ARG A 236 -21.15 -6.40 1.65
CA ARG A 236 -21.69 -7.77 1.72
C ARG A 236 -20.63 -8.70 2.27
N GLN A 237 -21.07 -9.83 2.82
CA GLN A 237 -20.17 -10.86 3.33
C GLN A 237 -19.34 -11.45 2.19
N VAL A 238 -18.04 -11.66 2.44
CA VAL A 238 -17.19 -12.40 1.51
C VAL A 238 -17.49 -13.89 1.65
N PRO A 239 -17.90 -14.59 0.58
CA PRO A 239 -18.15 -16.03 0.64
C PRO A 239 -16.92 -16.82 1.09
N GLU A 240 -17.12 -17.80 1.97
CA GLU A 240 -16.01 -18.60 2.53
C GLU A 240 -15.18 -19.35 1.47
N ARG A 241 -15.75 -19.59 0.28
CA ARG A 241 -15.01 -20.15 -0.87
C ARG A 241 -13.81 -19.30 -1.30
N TYR A 242 -13.80 -18.01 -1.00
CA TYR A 242 -12.65 -17.13 -1.25
C TYR A 242 -11.62 -17.16 -0.12
N PHE A 243 -11.98 -17.70 1.06
CA PHE A 243 -11.06 -17.69 2.19
C PHE A 243 -9.86 -18.55 1.84
N LEU A 244 -8.67 -17.97 2.06
CA LEU A 244 -7.43 -18.71 1.98
C LEU A 244 -7.54 -19.86 2.98
N LYS A 245 -7.39 -21.09 2.47
CA LYS A 245 -7.22 -22.24 3.34
C LYS A 245 -6.01 -21.94 4.21
N LYS A 246 -6.12 -22.16 5.53
CA LYS A 246 -4.93 -22.13 6.40
C LYS A 246 -3.89 -23.02 5.74
N SER A 247 -2.69 -22.50 5.47
CA SER A 247 -1.66 -23.37 4.94
C SER A 247 -1.43 -24.46 5.98
N GLU A 248 -1.32 -25.69 5.51
CA GLU A 248 -0.76 -26.70 6.37
C GLU A 248 0.65 -26.23 6.72
N LYS A 249 0.97 -26.18 8.02
CA LYS A 249 2.29 -25.80 8.51
C LYS A 249 3.26 -26.92 8.16
N THR A 250 3.85 -26.84 6.97
CA THR A 250 4.72 -27.88 6.42
C THR A 250 6.14 -27.76 6.96
N LEU A 251 6.62 -26.56 7.30
CA LEU A 251 7.97 -26.40 7.83
C LEU A 251 8.14 -27.08 9.18
N ALA A 252 7.10 -27.07 10.02
CA ALA A 252 7.13 -27.79 11.30
C ALA A 252 7.34 -29.32 11.13
N LYS A 253 7.04 -29.86 9.95
CA LYS A 253 7.21 -31.28 9.58
C LYS A 253 8.45 -31.51 8.71
N SER A 254 9.09 -30.45 8.21
CA SER A 254 10.21 -30.55 7.29
C SER A 254 11.51 -30.83 8.04
N PRO A 255 12.29 -31.88 7.68
CA PRO A 255 13.55 -32.21 8.36
C PRO A 255 14.62 -31.12 8.19
N GLU A 256 14.55 -30.34 7.11
CA GLU A 256 15.49 -29.25 6.82
C GLU A 256 15.16 -27.94 7.57
N ALA A 257 13.98 -27.83 8.17
CA ALA A 257 13.56 -26.61 8.84
C ALA A 257 14.09 -26.58 10.28
N LYS A 258 14.63 -25.43 10.69
CA LYS A 258 15.10 -25.20 12.05
C LYS A 258 13.98 -24.59 12.87
N LYS A 259 13.82 -25.06 14.11
CA LYS A 259 12.91 -24.46 15.10
C LYS A 259 13.62 -23.35 15.86
N LEU A 260 12.94 -22.22 16.05
CA LEU A 260 13.41 -21.08 16.84
C LEU A 260 12.31 -20.61 17.80
N ILE A 261 12.70 -20.26 19.02
CA ILE A 261 11.83 -19.63 20.00
C ILE A 261 12.41 -18.27 20.33
N VAL A 262 11.68 -17.21 19.99
CA VAL A 262 12.05 -15.83 20.33
C VAL A 262 11.31 -15.43 21.58
N ASN A 263 12.04 -15.28 22.68
CA ASN A 263 11.45 -14.91 23.96
C ASN A 263 10.82 -13.52 23.92
N ARG A 264 9.84 -13.28 24.81
CA ARG A 264 9.27 -11.94 25.00
C ARG A 264 10.37 -10.92 25.34
N PHE A 265 10.20 -9.68 24.92
CA PHE A 265 11.20 -8.61 25.10
C PHE A 265 12.59 -8.93 24.52
N SER A 266 12.70 -9.91 23.60
CA SER A 266 13.97 -10.35 23.01
C SER A 266 13.94 -10.32 21.48
N LYS A 267 15.12 -10.50 20.89
CA LYS A 267 15.36 -10.73 19.46
C LYS A 267 16.39 -11.83 19.30
N GLU A 268 16.27 -12.59 18.22
CA GLU A 268 17.23 -13.61 17.81
C GLU A 268 17.83 -13.23 16.45
N SER A 269 19.15 -13.33 16.33
CA SER A 269 19.89 -12.97 15.12
C SER A 269 20.61 -14.20 14.56
N ILE A 270 20.47 -14.45 13.27
CA ILE A 270 21.13 -15.53 12.56
C ILE A 270 22.06 -14.91 11.51
N PHE A 271 23.31 -15.33 11.53
CA PHE A 271 24.39 -14.74 10.74
C PHE A 271 24.75 -15.64 9.56
N PHE A 272 24.92 -15.05 8.38
CA PHE A 272 25.28 -15.71 7.14
C PHE A 272 26.47 -14.99 6.52
N GLU A 273 27.61 -15.68 6.43
CA GLU A 273 28.81 -15.16 5.80
C GLU A 273 28.77 -15.41 4.28
N ILE A 274 28.72 -14.33 3.51
CA ILE A 274 28.72 -14.36 2.05
C ILE A 274 30.14 -14.09 1.55
N LYS A 275 30.74 -15.12 0.94
CA LYS A 275 32.12 -15.08 0.43
C LYS A 275 32.22 -14.63 -1.03
N GLU A 276 31.13 -14.74 -1.77
CA GLU A 276 31.04 -14.42 -3.20
C GLU A 276 29.96 -13.35 -3.40
N SER A 277 30.35 -12.22 -4.00
CA SER A 277 29.40 -11.18 -4.42
C SER A 277 28.41 -11.76 -5.43
N ASP A 278 27.23 -11.18 -5.47
CA ASP A 278 26.11 -11.58 -6.34
C ASP A 278 25.50 -12.95 -6.03
N SER A 279 25.80 -13.51 -4.85
CA SER A 279 25.05 -14.65 -4.28
C SER A 279 23.63 -14.24 -3.87
N TYR A 280 22.78 -15.21 -3.57
CA TYR A 280 21.42 -14.97 -3.07
C TYR A 280 21.22 -15.60 -1.69
N LEU A 281 20.60 -14.85 -0.78
CA LEU A 281 20.10 -15.34 0.49
C LEU A 281 18.59 -15.58 0.35
N GLU A 282 18.17 -16.84 0.42
CA GLU A 282 16.77 -17.25 0.33
C GLU A 282 16.28 -17.69 1.71
N TRP A 283 15.10 -17.24 2.12
CA TRP A 283 14.45 -17.68 3.35
C TRP A 283 13.03 -18.15 3.11
N GLU A 284 12.61 -19.09 3.95
CA GLU A 284 11.23 -19.46 4.16
C GLU A 284 11.00 -19.61 5.67
N PHE A 285 9.94 -19.02 6.23
CA PHE A 285 9.59 -19.27 7.63
C PHE A 285 8.09 -19.30 7.91
N GLU A 286 7.74 -20.02 8.97
CA GLU A 286 6.39 -20.16 9.51
C GLU A 286 6.39 -19.92 11.01
N THR A 287 5.59 -18.96 11.46
CA THR A 287 5.22 -18.83 12.87
C THR A 287 4.18 -19.89 13.25
N LYS A 288 4.38 -20.52 14.41
CA LYS A 288 3.39 -21.45 14.99
C LYS A 288 2.10 -20.73 15.32
N ASN A 289 2.21 -19.51 15.85
CA ASN A 289 1.09 -18.62 16.10
C ASN A 289 1.56 -17.16 16.12
N ARG A 290 0.63 -16.26 15.76
CA ARG A 290 0.81 -14.80 15.78
C ARG A 290 1.92 -14.32 14.84
N ASP A 291 2.08 -13.01 14.77
CA ASP A 291 3.16 -12.40 14.03
C ASP A 291 4.53 -12.54 14.71
N ILE A 292 5.62 -12.29 13.97
CA ILE A 292 6.98 -12.06 14.46
C ILE A 292 7.56 -10.83 13.74
N GLY A 293 8.43 -10.05 14.39
CA GLY A 293 9.20 -9.03 13.69
C GLY A 293 10.29 -9.70 12.85
N PHE A 294 10.46 -9.34 11.59
CA PHE A 294 11.49 -9.89 10.70
C PHE A 294 12.22 -8.76 10.00
N GLY A 295 13.56 -8.81 9.97
CA GLY A 295 14.39 -7.87 9.24
C GLY A 295 15.70 -8.50 8.77
N LEU A 296 16.37 -7.84 7.81
CA LEU A 296 17.66 -8.26 7.26
C LEU A 296 18.65 -7.10 7.33
N TYR A 297 19.85 -7.38 7.81
CA TYR A 297 20.90 -6.39 7.99
C TYR A 297 22.23 -6.87 7.40
N PHE A 298 23.18 -5.96 7.20
CA PHE A 298 24.50 -6.24 6.66
C PHE A 298 25.60 -5.61 7.51
N LYS A 299 26.72 -6.32 7.62
CA LYS A 299 28.01 -5.84 8.12
C LYS A 299 29.12 -6.32 7.20
N GLU A 300 30.18 -5.53 7.06
CA GLU A 300 31.35 -5.96 6.28
C GLU A 300 32.06 -7.17 6.91
N SER A 301 32.10 -7.25 8.24
CA SER A 301 32.68 -8.38 8.99
C SER A 301 32.02 -8.55 10.36
N HIS A 302 32.28 -9.68 11.01
CA HIS A 302 31.82 -9.95 12.37
C HIS A 302 32.43 -9.00 13.41
N GLU A 303 33.70 -8.62 13.20
CA GLU A 303 34.50 -7.82 14.13
C GLU A 303 34.27 -6.31 13.99
N ASN A 304 33.58 -5.88 12.94
CA ASN A 304 33.28 -4.47 12.73
C ASN A 304 32.23 -4.00 13.75
N ASP A 305 32.64 -3.12 14.68
CA ASP A 305 31.78 -2.48 15.70
C ASP A 305 30.76 -1.50 15.11
N SER A 306 30.84 -1.20 13.81
CA SER A 306 29.82 -0.39 13.15
C SER A 306 28.43 -1.02 13.29
N LYS A 307 27.43 -0.14 13.40
CA LYS A 307 26.02 -0.54 13.44
C LYS A 307 25.67 -1.25 12.13
N PRO A 308 25.01 -2.43 12.17
CA PRO A 308 24.57 -3.09 10.95
C PRO A 308 23.75 -2.15 10.06
N MET A 309 24.07 -2.14 8.77
CA MET A 309 23.27 -1.48 7.75
C MET A 309 21.96 -2.25 7.57
N GLU A 310 20.83 -1.55 7.59
CA GLU A 310 19.54 -2.17 7.35
C GLU A 310 19.35 -2.41 5.84
N LEU A 311 19.11 -3.66 5.47
CA LEU A 311 18.85 -4.07 4.08
C LEU A 311 17.37 -4.29 3.82
N LEU A 312 16.68 -4.91 4.79
CA LEU A 312 15.24 -5.04 4.83
C LEU A 312 14.76 -4.55 6.19
N PRO A 313 13.94 -3.50 6.25
CA PRO A 313 13.48 -2.96 7.50
C PRO A 313 12.51 -3.91 8.15
N LYS A 314 12.51 -3.82 9.47
CA LYS A 314 11.75 -4.73 10.31
C LYS A 314 10.24 -4.63 10.04
N GLN A 315 9.64 -5.73 9.62
CA GLN A 315 8.19 -5.85 9.44
C GLN A 315 7.58 -6.87 10.41
N ARG A 316 6.33 -6.65 10.84
CA ARG A 316 5.57 -7.65 11.59
C ARG A 316 4.85 -8.57 10.61
N ILE A 317 5.27 -9.83 10.59
CA ILE A 317 4.83 -10.84 9.63
C ILE A 317 4.06 -11.94 10.36
N ASP A 318 2.83 -12.22 9.90
CA ASP A 318 1.97 -13.32 10.37
C ASP A 318 1.84 -14.35 9.25
N THR A 319 2.18 -15.60 9.55
CA THR A 319 2.23 -16.69 8.55
C THR A 319 0.96 -17.55 8.55
N THR A 320 -0.12 -17.15 9.23
CA THR A 320 -1.35 -17.96 9.39
C THR A 320 -1.92 -18.51 8.07
N PHE A 321 -1.74 -17.79 6.96
CA PHE A 321 -2.28 -18.14 5.64
C PHE A 321 -1.20 -18.55 4.62
N GLY A 322 0.04 -18.78 5.06
CA GLY A 322 1.16 -19.22 4.22
C GLY A 322 2.52 -18.89 4.85
N SER A 323 3.55 -19.65 4.48
CA SER A 323 4.94 -19.32 4.79
C SER A 323 5.29 -17.93 4.28
N GLU A 324 6.12 -17.22 5.02
CA GLU A 324 6.84 -16.08 4.49
C GLU A 324 8.04 -16.60 3.70
N VAL A 325 8.15 -16.23 2.42
CA VAL A 325 9.24 -16.61 1.53
C VAL A 325 9.87 -15.35 0.99
N GLY A 326 11.19 -15.31 0.91
CA GLY A 326 11.87 -14.22 0.23
C GLY A 326 13.27 -14.57 -0.20
N ILE A 327 13.81 -13.71 -1.06
CA ILE A 327 15.15 -13.82 -1.64
C ILE A 327 15.79 -12.44 -1.62
N PHE A 328 17.07 -12.37 -1.30
CA PHE A 328 17.84 -11.15 -1.32
C PHE A 328 19.16 -11.36 -2.08
N LYS A 329 19.40 -10.54 -3.12
CA LYS A 329 20.68 -10.52 -3.83
C LYS A 329 21.74 -9.85 -2.97
N CYS A 330 22.76 -10.60 -2.60
CA CYS A 330 23.91 -10.18 -1.81
C CYS A 330 24.98 -9.56 -2.71
N GLU A 331 24.87 -8.26 -3.01
CA GLU A 331 25.80 -7.55 -3.91
C GLU A 331 27.23 -7.47 -3.35
N HIS A 332 27.36 -7.49 -2.01
CA HIS A 332 28.63 -7.37 -1.32
C HIS A 332 28.94 -8.61 -0.49
N LYS A 333 30.24 -8.95 -0.43
CA LYS A 333 30.79 -9.90 0.53
C LYS A 333 30.67 -9.34 1.95
N GLY A 334 30.45 -10.21 2.92
CA GLY A 334 30.33 -9.83 4.33
C GLY A 334 29.29 -10.66 5.07
N VAL A 335 28.77 -10.13 6.17
CA VAL A 335 27.87 -10.81 7.09
C VAL A 335 26.46 -10.28 6.95
N TYR A 336 25.56 -11.13 6.49
CA TYR A 336 24.12 -10.86 6.41
C TYR A 336 23.43 -11.42 7.64
N ILE A 337 22.56 -10.62 8.24
CA ILE A 337 21.98 -10.89 9.57
C ILE A 337 20.46 -10.92 9.45
N VAL A 338 19.88 -12.11 9.55
CA VAL A 338 18.43 -12.30 9.65
C VAL A 338 18.03 -12.12 11.11
N VAL A 339 17.11 -11.20 11.39
CA VAL A 339 16.67 -10.87 12.75
C VAL A 339 15.20 -11.21 12.92
N PHE A 340 14.90 -12.07 13.90
CA PHE A 340 13.55 -12.31 14.39
C PHE A 340 13.33 -11.58 15.72
N ASP A 341 12.41 -10.63 15.73
CA ASP A 341 12.22 -9.68 16.83
C ASP A 341 10.87 -9.90 17.52
N ASN A 342 10.92 -10.18 18.82
CA ASN A 342 9.78 -10.28 19.72
C ASN A 342 9.87 -9.27 20.89
N SER A 343 10.64 -8.20 20.73
CA SER A 343 10.82 -7.14 21.73
C SER A 343 9.51 -6.45 22.12
N TYR A 344 8.51 -6.54 21.24
CA TYR A 344 7.20 -5.91 21.41
C TYR A 344 6.15 -6.77 22.12
N SER A 345 6.37 -8.08 22.33
CA SER A 345 5.40 -8.91 23.05
C SER A 345 5.67 -8.90 24.54
N TRP A 346 4.63 -8.65 25.33
CA TRP A 346 4.74 -8.54 26.78
C TRP A 346 4.49 -9.87 27.50
N ILE A 347 3.71 -10.75 26.85
CA ILE A 347 3.15 -11.94 27.50
C ILE A 347 3.67 -13.23 26.88
N TYR A 348 3.92 -13.27 25.56
CA TYR A 348 4.12 -14.53 24.84
C TYR A 348 5.47 -14.57 24.13
N SER A 349 6.21 -15.67 24.32
CA SER A 349 7.28 -16.08 23.41
C SER A 349 6.69 -16.51 22.07
N LYS A 350 7.49 -16.42 21.01
CA LYS A 350 7.08 -16.75 19.63
C LYS A 350 7.88 -17.93 19.14
N GLU A 351 7.18 -18.97 18.72
CA GLU A 351 7.78 -20.16 18.12
C GLU A 351 7.63 -20.08 16.60
N LEU A 352 8.73 -20.30 15.87
CA LEU A 352 8.75 -20.34 14.42
C LEU A 352 9.64 -21.47 13.91
N TYR A 353 9.41 -21.85 12.65
CA TYR A 353 10.20 -22.80 11.89
C TYR A 353 10.72 -22.09 10.65
N TYR A 354 11.98 -22.27 10.29
CA TYR A 354 12.59 -21.53 9.19
C TYR A 354 13.61 -22.36 8.41
N LYS A 355 13.78 -22.01 7.14
CA LYS A 355 14.86 -22.43 6.26
C LYS A 355 15.53 -21.17 5.74
N VAL A 356 16.86 -21.16 5.72
CA VAL A 356 17.62 -20.12 5.02
C VAL A 356 18.76 -20.80 4.28
N LYS A 357 18.92 -20.50 3.00
CA LYS A 357 19.98 -21.04 2.14
C LYS A 357 20.69 -19.93 1.39
N ILE A 358 21.95 -20.18 1.03
CA ILE A 358 22.74 -19.32 0.17
C ILE A 358 22.88 -20.04 -1.18
N THR A 359 22.53 -19.38 -2.27
CA THR A 359 22.56 -19.93 -3.63
C THR A 359 23.41 -19.06 -4.56
N ARG A 360 24.03 -19.68 -5.57
CA ARG A 360 24.88 -19.00 -6.58
C ARG A 360 24.11 -18.59 -7.83
N GLU A 361 23.04 -19.32 -8.14
CA GLU A 361 22.11 -19.03 -9.22
C GLU A 361 20.70 -19.05 -8.62
N CYS A 362 19.82 -18.20 -9.12
CA CYS A 362 18.41 -18.26 -8.78
C CYS A 362 17.86 -19.57 -9.38
N GLU A 363 17.76 -20.64 -8.57
CA GLU A 363 17.26 -21.94 -9.05
C GLU A 363 15.85 -21.74 -9.63
N ASN A 364 15.70 -22.03 -10.92
CA ASN A 364 14.43 -21.95 -11.64
C ASN A 364 13.39 -22.86 -10.99
N GLY A 365 12.50 -22.27 -10.18
CA GLY A 365 11.43 -23.05 -9.59
C GLY A 365 10.55 -22.36 -8.54
N ILE A 366 10.29 -21.05 -8.65
CA ILE A 366 9.02 -20.38 -8.31
C ILE A 366 9.15 -18.96 -8.87
N ARG A 367 8.45 -18.69 -9.97
CA ARG A 367 8.08 -17.31 -10.31
C ARG A 367 7.06 -16.87 -9.27
N ASP A 368 7.51 -16.22 -8.21
CA ASP A 368 6.70 -15.20 -7.57
C ASP A 368 7.59 -14.06 -7.08
N ASP A 369 7.23 -12.89 -7.57
CA ASP A 369 8.00 -11.66 -7.61
C ASP A 369 7.82 -10.91 -6.28
N THR A 370 8.24 -11.54 -5.19
CA THR A 370 8.09 -11.04 -3.82
C THR A 370 9.46 -10.82 -3.17
N THR A 371 10.11 -9.72 -3.55
CA THR A 371 11.16 -9.09 -2.76
C THR A 371 10.77 -7.64 -2.50
N PHE A 372 10.27 -7.33 -1.30
CA PHE A 372 10.02 -5.96 -0.85
C PHE A 372 11.23 -5.47 -0.06
N ARG A 373 11.92 -4.46 -0.58
CA ARG A 373 13.02 -3.70 0.06
C ARG A 373 12.55 -2.29 0.39
N ILE A 374 12.02 -2.04 1.58
CA ILE A 374 11.74 -0.66 2.00
C ILE A 374 13.08 0.00 2.32
N ALA A 375 13.41 1.11 1.66
CA ALA A 375 14.57 1.95 2.00
C ALA A 375 14.10 3.34 2.46
N GLU A 376 14.78 3.88 3.47
CA GLU A 376 14.43 5.05 4.30
C GLU A 376 14.08 6.36 3.57
#